data_AF-A0A1S8XNB2-F1
#
_entry.id   AF-A0A1S8XNB2-F1
#
_cell.length_a   1.000
_cell.length_b   1.000
_cell.length_c   1.000
_cell.angle_alpha   90.00
_cell.angle_beta   90.00
_cell.angle_gamma   90.00
#
_symmetry.space_group_name_H-M   'P 1'
#
loop_
_entity.id
_entity.type
_entity.pdbx_description
1 polymer ?
#
loop_
_entity_poly.entity_id
_entity_poly.type
_entity_poly.pdbx_seq_one_letter_code
_entity_poly.pdbx_strand_id
1 'polypeptide(L)'
;MTRLSNDPARFAAQALDGFVAAHPGLVRRVGGGVVRAAAPAPGRVAVVVGGGSGHYPAFAGLVGEGLAHGAAVGNVFASPSARQVRSVARAASGGGGILLAYGNYAGDVLNFTAARVHLEAEGVDCRAVAVTDDLASAPAEQADRRRGIAGGLVVFKVAAAAADRGLDLDEVERIARLANARTRSFGVALTGCTLPGAAAPLFAVPAGRMAVGLGIHGEPGIDERDRPGADGLAELLVDTVLAELPAGIDAPAGQRAAVLLNGLGSVKYEELFVVYRRVAELLAAAGVQVVAPAVGELVTSFEMAGVSLTVCWLTDELTPLWCAPADAPGFRRGLSATAAAPPAPVLAEEAAEPVPPASPASRAAGRRLLGALAAARDAVDAHADELGRIDALAGDGDHGIGMSRGVNAAVAAAVAAVAAGAAGAGVGTALTRAGDAWADAGGGTSGALWGVALRGAAVALGDESEPTPARVTSAVSRALADVTRVGGAAVGDKTLVDAFAPFAATLADRVQAGQPLAAAWREAAAVADAAARATADLVPRVGRARPLAHRSVGAPDLHHTDRGAVTGGTSGALLAELGCRFAEVGHFERRTLF
;
A
#
# COMPACT_ATOMS: atom_id res chain seq x y z
N MET A 1 -16.06 -9.95 9.76
CA MET A 1 -15.73 -10.41 8.38
C MET A 1 -16.45 -11.71 8.11
N THR A 2 -16.92 -11.92 6.89
CA THR A 2 -17.40 -13.22 6.40
C THR A 2 -16.20 -14.02 5.89
N ARG A 3 -16.12 -15.32 6.19
CA ARG A 3 -15.02 -16.21 5.74
C ARG A 3 -15.54 -17.33 4.84
N LEU A 4 -14.65 -17.82 3.97
CA LEU A 4 -14.94 -18.94 3.08
C LEU A 4 -14.40 -20.25 3.70
N SER A 5 -15.32 -21.11 4.15
CA SER A 5 -15.02 -22.46 4.60
C SER A 5 -16.25 -23.35 4.45
N ASN A 6 -16.03 -24.65 4.17
CA ASN A 6 -17.06 -25.68 4.32
C ASN A 6 -17.12 -26.11 5.80
N ASP A 7 -16.99 -27.41 6.08
CA ASP A 7 -16.68 -27.96 7.40
C ASP A 7 -15.29 -27.46 7.88
N PRO A 8 -15.20 -26.67 8.99
CA PRO A 8 -13.94 -26.19 9.52
C PRO A 8 -12.94 -27.31 9.86
N ALA A 9 -13.41 -28.48 10.29
CA ALA A 9 -12.54 -29.61 10.62
C ALA A 9 -11.81 -30.19 9.40
N ARG A 10 -12.31 -29.91 8.18
CA ARG A 10 -11.70 -30.32 6.90
C ARG A 10 -10.92 -29.20 6.21
N PHE A 11 -10.91 -27.99 6.76
CA PHE A 11 -10.35 -26.80 6.12
C PHE A 11 -8.91 -27.00 5.64
N ALA A 12 -8.00 -27.45 6.52
CA ALA A 12 -6.59 -27.65 6.17
C ALA A 12 -6.39 -28.67 5.04
N ALA A 13 -7.16 -29.77 5.07
CA ALA A 13 -7.08 -30.80 4.02
C ALA A 13 -7.58 -30.28 2.67
N GLN A 14 -8.73 -29.59 2.66
CA GLN A 14 -9.32 -28.99 1.47
C GLN A 14 -8.46 -27.86 0.88
N ALA A 15 -7.86 -27.02 1.72
CA ALA A 15 -6.91 -26.00 1.29
C ALA A 15 -5.68 -26.63 0.62
N LEU A 16 -5.16 -27.73 1.17
CA LEU A 16 -4.05 -28.47 0.56
C LEU A 16 -4.46 -29.19 -0.75
N ASP A 17 -5.71 -29.64 -0.88
CA ASP A 17 -6.23 -30.21 -2.14
C ASP A 17 -6.30 -29.14 -3.23
N GLY A 18 -6.86 -27.96 -2.91
CA GLY A 18 -6.91 -26.82 -3.84
C GLY A 18 -5.52 -26.32 -4.24
N PHE A 19 -4.59 -26.23 -3.29
CA PHE A 19 -3.20 -25.85 -3.54
C PHE A 19 -2.50 -26.79 -4.53
N VAL A 20 -2.63 -28.12 -4.35
CA VAL A 20 -2.03 -29.10 -5.28
C VAL A 20 -2.69 -29.02 -6.66
N ALA A 21 -4.02 -28.84 -6.72
CA ALA A 21 -4.74 -28.68 -7.99
C ALA A 21 -4.34 -27.41 -8.76
N ALA A 22 -3.95 -26.33 -8.07
CA ALA A 22 -3.47 -25.09 -8.66
C ALA A 22 -2.01 -25.15 -9.18
N HIS A 23 -1.19 -26.06 -8.64
CA HIS A 23 0.25 -26.12 -8.91
C HIS A 23 0.78 -27.52 -9.32
N PRO A 24 0.10 -28.27 -10.21
CA PRO A 24 0.44 -29.67 -10.52
C PRO A 24 1.81 -29.86 -11.19
N GLY A 25 2.36 -28.81 -11.81
CA GLY A 25 3.70 -28.83 -12.39
C GLY A 25 4.84 -28.57 -11.39
N LEU A 26 4.54 -28.04 -10.19
CA LEU A 26 5.53 -27.67 -9.18
C LEU A 26 5.50 -28.61 -7.96
N VAL A 27 4.32 -29.05 -7.54
CA VAL A 27 4.12 -29.89 -6.35
C VAL A 27 3.20 -31.08 -6.62
N ARG A 28 3.39 -32.15 -5.84
CA ARG A 28 2.48 -33.30 -5.77
C ARG A 28 2.12 -33.64 -4.33
N ARG A 29 0.88 -34.06 -4.10
CA ARG A 29 0.38 -34.50 -2.79
C ARG A 29 1.02 -35.82 -2.37
N VAL A 30 1.31 -35.95 -1.09
CA VAL A 30 1.75 -37.19 -0.45
C VAL A 30 1.03 -37.34 0.90
N GLY A 31 1.20 -38.48 1.57
CA GLY A 31 0.65 -38.67 2.92
C GLY A 31 1.15 -37.58 3.87
N GLY A 32 0.27 -36.67 4.29
CA GLY A 32 0.59 -35.64 5.29
C GLY A 32 1.28 -34.37 4.77
N GLY A 33 1.31 -34.12 3.47
CA GLY A 33 1.92 -32.91 2.93
C GLY A 33 2.11 -32.93 1.41
N VAL A 34 3.11 -32.19 0.96
CA VAL A 34 3.50 -32.05 -0.45
C VAL A 34 5.00 -32.21 -0.64
N VAL A 35 5.41 -32.61 -1.82
CA VAL A 35 6.80 -32.64 -2.29
C VAL A 35 6.88 -32.04 -3.69
N ARG A 36 8.08 -31.70 -4.17
CA ARG A 36 8.30 -31.27 -5.56
C ARG A 36 7.66 -32.28 -6.53
N ALA A 37 7.06 -31.78 -7.62
CA ALA A 37 6.40 -32.63 -8.62
C ALA A 37 7.41 -33.58 -9.31
N ALA A 38 8.60 -33.05 -9.63
CA ALA A 38 9.72 -33.84 -10.13
C ALA A 38 10.18 -34.92 -9.13
N ALA A 39 10.72 -36.02 -9.65
CA ALA A 39 11.31 -37.06 -8.81
C ALA A 39 12.57 -36.53 -8.09
N PRO A 40 12.86 -36.96 -6.85
CA PRO A 40 14.11 -36.62 -6.17
C PRO A 40 15.34 -37.04 -6.98
N ALA A 41 16.33 -36.16 -7.06
CA ALA A 41 17.59 -36.47 -7.75
C ALA A 41 18.38 -37.54 -6.95
N PRO A 42 18.83 -38.65 -7.56
CA PRO A 42 19.59 -39.68 -6.86
C PRO A 42 20.83 -39.14 -6.15
N GLY A 43 21.05 -39.58 -4.90
CA GLY A 43 22.18 -39.16 -4.07
C GLY A 43 22.10 -37.74 -3.51
N ARG A 44 21.03 -36.97 -3.79
CA ARG A 44 20.87 -35.60 -3.29
C ARG A 44 20.22 -35.56 -1.90
N VAL A 45 20.69 -34.64 -1.07
CA VAL A 45 20.09 -34.30 0.23
C VAL A 45 18.67 -33.76 0.04
N ALA A 46 17.71 -34.24 0.83
CA ALA A 46 16.36 -33.68 0.85
C ALA A 46 16.17 -32.70 2.01
N VAL A 47 15.88 -31.43 1.69
CA VAL A 47 15.50 -30.42 2.69
C VAL A 47 13.97 -30.40 2.81
N VAL A 48 13.46 -30.83 3.96
CA VAL A 48 12.03 -31.01 4.23
C VAL A 48 11.60 -30.06 5.33
N VAL A 49 10.67 -29.17 5.00
CA VAL A 49 10.13 -28.18 5.93
C VAL A 49 8.79 -28.63 6.53
N GLY A 50 8.21 -27.85 7.43
CA GLY A 50 6.81 -28.02 7.81
C GLY A 50 6.42 -27.43 9.15
N GLY A 51 5.15 -27.64 9.48
CA GLY A 51 4.47 -27.11 10.66
C GLY A 51 2.96 -27.06 10.46
N GLY A 52 2.25 -26.31 11.29
CA GLY A 52 0.80 -26.12 11.18
C GLY A 52 0.34 -25.49 9.85
N SER A 53 -0.93 -25.69 9.52
CA SER A 53 -1.61 -24.93 8.47
C SER A 53 -2.01 -23.55 8.98
N GLY A 54 -2.11 -22.56 8.08
CA GLY A 54 -2.54 -21.19 8.40
C GLY A 54 -1.50 -20.10 8.16
N HIS A 55 -0.30 -20.47 7.66
CA HIS A 55 0.83 -19.56 7.46
C HIS A 55 1.23 -19.34 6.00
N TYR A 56 0.34 -19.68 5.05
CA TYR A 56 0.64 -19.67 3.61
C TYR A 56 1.24 -18.31 3.17
N PRO A 57 2.35 -18.26 2.41
CA PRO A 57 3.06 -19.36 1.74
C PRO A 57 3.65 -20.51 2.58
N ALA A 58 4.01 -20.27 3.85
CA ALA A 58 4.55 -21.33 4.68
C ALA A 58 3.48 -22.41 5.01
N PHE A 59 3.77 -23.71 4.88
CA PHE A 59 5.01 -24.33 4.40
C PHE A 59 4.89 -24.89 2.97
N ALA A 60 3.67 -25.20 2.51
CA ALA A 60 3.43 -25.86 1.22
C ALA A 60 3.81 -24.99 0.01
N GLY A 61 3.57 -23.68 0.07
CA GLY A 61 3.94 -22.71 -0.97
C GLY A 61 5.45 -22.49 -1.09
N LEU A 62 6.24 -23.00 -0.13
CA LEU A 62 7.71 -22.94 -0.14
C LEU A 62 8.37 -24.20 -0.72
N VAL A 63 7.58 -25.13 -1.30
CA VAL A 63 8.10 -26.32 -2.00
C VAL A 63 8.27 -26.02 -3.48
N GLY A 64 9.49 -26.19 -3.98
CA GLY A 64 9.87 -25.83 -5.34
C GLY A 64 11.39 -25.89 -5.55
N GLU A 65 11.84 -25.73 -6.80
CA GLU A 65 13.26 -25.71 -7.13
C GLU A 65 13.96 -24.50 -6.48
N GLY A 66 15.18 -24.66 -5.95
CA GLY A 66 15.88 -23.61 -5.21
C GLY A 66 15.26 -23.25 -3.85
N LEU A 67 14.31 -24.07 -3.38
CA LEU A 67 13.56 -23.96 -2.13
C LEU A 67 13.21 -25.38 -1.60
N ALA A 68 12.25 -25.58 -0.71
CA ALA A 68 12.09 -26.88 -0.05
C ALA A 68 11.81 -28.05 -1.02
N HIS A 69 12.31 -29.24 -0.67
CA HIS A 69 12.05 -30.49 -1.41
C HIS A 69 10.68 -31.08 -1.07
N GLY A 70 10.20 -30.81 0.14
CA GLY A 70 8.85 -31.12 0.59
C GLY A 70 8.46 -30.36 1.85
N ALA A 71 7.17 -30.34 2.14
CA ALA A 71 6.58 -29.72 3.32
C ALA A 71 5.62 -30.69 4.00
N ALA A 72 5.87 -30.98 5.28
CA ALA A 72 4.92 -31.65 6.16
C ALA A 72 3.91 -30.63 6.69
N VAL A 73 2.62 -30.90 6.46
CA VAL A 73 1.55 -29.92 6.70
C VAL A 73 0.58 -30.51 7.73
N GLY A 74 0.55 -29.88 8.90
CA GLY A 74 -0.35 -30.24 9.99
C GLY A 74 -1.75 -29.62 9.84
N ASN A 75 -2.58 -29.77 10.86
CA ASN A 75 -3.87 -29.08 10.89
C ASN A 75 -3.66 -27.58 11.20
N VAL A 76 -4.73 -26.78 11.19
CA VAL A 76 -4.67 -25.35 11.51
C VAL A 76 -3.96 -25.12 12.85
N PHE A 77 -2.84 -24.38 12.81
CA PHE A 77 -1.95 -24.07 13.94
C PHE A 77 -1.54 -25.27 14.81
N ALA A 78 -1.53 -26.48 14.23
CA ALA A 78 -1.16 -27.71 14.91
C ALA A 78 -0.14 -28.50 14.09
N SER A 79 1.00 -28.81 14.70
CA SER A 79 2.11 -29.56 14.11
C SER A 79 1.66 -30.83 13.35
N PRO A 80 2.27 -31.17 12.19
CA PRO A 80 2.07 -32.46 11.55
C PRO A 80 2.54 -33.59 12.48
N SER A 81 1.81 -34.70 12.50
CA SER A 81 2.28 -35.88 13.25
C SER A 81 3.61 -36.41 12.71
N ALA A 82 4.44 -37.02 13.56
CA ALA A 82 5.68 -37.66 13.14
C ALA A 82 5.51 -38.60 11.93
N ARG A 83 4.38 -39.33 11.84
CA ARG A 83 4.04 -40.17 10.67
C ARG A 83 3.90 -39.38 9.37
N GLN A 84 3.31 -38.18 9.41
CA GLN A 84 3.17 -37.29 8.25
C GLN A 84 4.55 -36.76 7.84
N VAL A 85 5.36 -36.30 8.79
CA VAL A 85 6.74 -35.83 8.54
C VAL A 85 7.56 -36.91 7.84
N ARG A 86 7.58 -38.15 8.35
CA ARG A 86 8.30 -39.28 7.72
C ARG A 86 7.80 -39.61 6.32
N SER A 87 6.48 -39.54 6.10
CA SER A 87 5.88 -39.82 4.79
C SER A 87 6.31 -38.80 3.74
N VAL A 88 6.35 -37.51 4.09
CA VAL A 88 6.91 -36.45 3.22
C VAL A 88 8.42 -36.66 3.03
N ALA A 89 9.16 -36.91 4.12
CA ALA A 89 10.61 -37.09 4.09
C ALA A 89 11.04 -38.22 3.15
N ARG A 90 10.40 -39.39 3.24
CA ARG A 90 10.63 -40.52 2.34
C ARG A 90 10.29 -40.18 0.89
N ALA A 91 9.20 -39.46 0.64
CA ALA A 91 8.76 -39.10 -0.71
C ALA A 91 9.59 -37.98 -1.37
N ALA A 92 10.36 -37.22 -0.57
CA ALA A 92 11.29 -36.18 -1.02
C ALA A 92 12.75 -36.68 -1.11
N SER A 93 13.10 -37.82 -0.49
CA SER A 93 14.47 -38.31 -0.43
C SER A 93 14.99 -38.86 -1.75
N GLY A 94 16.16 -38.37 -2.16
CA GLY A 94 16.98 -38.95 -3.24
C GLY A 94 18.01 -39.99 -2.76
N GLY A 95 18.06 -40.26 -1.45
CA GLY A 95 19.07 -41.14 -0.84
C GLY A 95 20.35 -40.45 -0.35
N GLY A 96 20.50 -39.13 -0.54
CA GLY A 96 21.64 -38.35 -0.01
C GLY A 96 21.50 -37.90 1.44
N GLY A 97 20.60 -38.51 2.22
CA GLY A 97 20.22 -38.05 3.57
C GLY A 97 19.14 -36.96 3.57
N ILE A 98 18.67 -36.60 4.78
CA ILE A 98 17.48 -35.73 4.96
C ILE A 98 17.74 -34.67 6.04
N LEU A 99 17.55 -33.40 5.70
CA LEU A 99 17.48 -32.31 6.67
C LEU A 99 16.02 -31.91 6.92
N LEU A 100 15.57 -32.05 8.17
CA LEU A 100 14.29 -31.54 8.66
C LEU A 100 14.47 -30.10 9.19
N ALA A 101 13.73 -29.13 8.65
CA ALA A 101 13.85 -27.72 9.04
C ALA A 101 12.49 -27.09 9.37
N TYR A 102 12.30 -26.59 10.58
CA TYR A 102 10.98 -26.19 11.09
C TYR A 102 11.10 -25.07 12.13
N GLY A 103 10.00 -24.37 12.46
CA GLY A 103 10.00 -23.36 13.52
C GLY A 103 10.09 -23.98 14.91
N ASN A 104 10.81 -23.35 15.83
CA ASN A 104 10.98 -23.87 17.20
C ASN A 104 9.73 -23.68 18.06
N TYR A 105 8.73 -24.55 17.85
CA TYR A 105 7.53 -24.69 18.67
C TYR A 105 7.49 -26.10 19.26
N ALA A 106 7.02 -26.24 20.51
CA ALA A 106 7.07 -27.51 21.24
C ALA A 106 6.42 -28.69 20.49
N GLY A 107 5.32 -28.45 19.78
CA GLY A 107 4.64 -29.46 18.96
C GLY A 107 5.48 -29.92 17.76
N ASP A 108 6.14 -28.99 17.07
CA ASP A 108 7.02 -29.30 15.92
C ASP A 108 8.31 -29.97 16.38
N VAL A 109 8.99 -29.42 17.40
CA VAL A 109 10.17 -30.03 18.01
C VAL A 109 9.91 -31.49 18.37
N LEU A 110 8.78 -31.80 19.01
CA LEU A 110 8.42 -33.16 19.40
C LEU A 110 8.17 -34.07 18.18
N ASN A 111 7.33 -33.64 17.22
CA ASN A 111 6.95 -34.48 16.08
C ASN A 111 8.08 -34.67 15.07
N PHE A 112 8.86 -33.64 14.76
CA PHE A 112 10.00 -33.73 13.86
C PHE A 112 11.16 -34.50 14.50
N THR A 113 11.39 -34.39 15.82
CA THR A 113 12.36 -35.24 16.52
C THR A 113 11.94 -36.70 16.51
N ALA A 114 10.66 -37.01 16.79
CA ALA A 114 10.15 -38.38 16.70
C ALA A 114 10.17 -38.93 15.27
N ALA A 115 10.05 -38.07 14.25
CA ALA A 115 10.23 -38.46 12.86
C ALA A 115 11.70 -38.80 12.54
N ARG A 116 12.64 -37.94 12.96
CA ARG A 116 14.09 -38.14 12.82
C ARG A 116 14.54 -39.47 13.43
N VAL A 117 14.25 -39.69 14.72
CA VAL A 117 14.66 -40.90 15.46
C VAL A 117 14.17 -42.19 14.78
N HIS A 118 13.00 -42.16 14.16
CA HIS A 118 12.51 -43.32 13.42
C HIS A 118 13.20 -43.52 12.07
N LEU A 119 13.51 -42.44 11.34
CA LEU A 119 14.27 -42.52 10.08
C LEU A 119 15.71 -43.00 10.33
N GLU A 120 16.33 -42.56 11.42
CA GLU A 120 17.64 -43.05 11.87
C GLU A 120 17.61 -44.54 12.21
N ALA A 121 16.58 -45.00 12.93
CA ALA A 121 16.36 -46.42 13.23
C ALA A 121 16.10 -47.28 11.97
N GLU A 122 15.73 -46.66 10.85
CA GLU A 122 15.56 -47.27 9.53
C GLU A 122 16.82 -47.17 8.66
N GLY A 123 17.93 -46.65 9.19
CA GLY A 123 19.22 -46.49 8.48
C GLY A 123 19.33 -45.27 7.57
N VAL A 124 18.44 -44.28 7.72
CA VAL A 124 18.49 -43.01 6.97
C VAL A 124 19.23 -41.96 7.80
N ASP A 125 20.34 -41.40 7.29
CA ASP A 125 20.96 -40.21 7.88
C ASP A 125 19.96 -39.05 7.80
N CYS A 126 19.46 -38.63 8.96
CA CYS A 126 18.39 -37.67 9.09
C CYS A 126 18.69 -36.70 10.23
N ARG A 127 18.67 -35.41 9.95
CA ARG A 127 19.09 -34.35 10.89
C ARG A 127 18.03 -33.28 11.01
N ALA A 128 18.13 -32.44 12.03
CA ALA A 128 17.12 -31.45 12.36
C ALA A 128 17.69 -30.08 12.73
N VAL A 129 17.13 -29.03 12.15
CA VAL A 129 17.38 -27.62 12.51
C VAL A 129 16.04 -26.96 12.84
N ALA A 130 15.86 -26.64 14.12
CA ALA A 130 14.80 -25.74 14.56
C ALA A 130 15.25 -24.29 14.33
N VAL A 131 14.40 -23.48 13.71
CA VAL A 131 14.63 -22.06 13.46
C VAL A 131 14.27 -21.25 14.71
N THR A 132 15.11 -20.30 15.09
CA THR A 132 15.10 -19.60 16.39
C THR A 132 15.36 -18.10 16.24
N ASP A 133 14.73 -17.47 15.24
CA ASP A 133 15.00 -16.10 14.81
C ASP A 133 14.23 -15.01 15.58
N ASP A 134 13.15 -15.37 16.29
CA ASP A 134 12.27 -14.40 16.96
C ASP A 134 12.88 -13.80 18.26
N LEU A 135 13.35 -12.56 18.15
CA LEU A 135 13.92 -11.78 19.25
C LEU A 135 12.97 -11.60 20.44
N ALA A 136 11.65 -11.55 20.22
CA ALA A 136 10.70 -11.25 21.28
C ALA A 136 10.44 -12.42 22.23
N SER A 137 10.73 -13.64 21.79
CA SER A 137 10.29 -14.87 22.48
C SER A 137 11.22 -15.37 23.58
N ALA A 138 12.51 -15.03 23.52
CA ALA A 138 13.49 -15.31 24.57
C ALA A 138 14.70 -14.35 24.45
N PRO A 139 15.37 -14.02 25.57
CA PRO A 139 16.56 -13.15 25.56
C PRO A 139 17.76 -13.87 24.92
N ALA A 140 18.83 -13.11 24.63
CA ALA A 140 19.99 -13.58 23.85
C ALA A 140 20.70 -14.80 24.47
N GLU A 141 20.74 -14.88 25.80
CA GLU A 141 21.35 -15.98 26.56
C GLU A 141 20.54 -17.29 26.46
N GLN A 142 19.31 -17.22 25.94
CA GLN A 142 18.39 -18.33 25.72
C GLN A 142 17.90 -18.34 24.25
N ALA A 143 18.77 -17.94 23.31
CA ALA A 143 18.43 -17.86 21.89
C ALA A 143 17.95 -19.20 21.31
N ASP A 144 18.38 -20.34 21.85
CA ASP A 144 17.92 -21.69 21.51
C ASP A 144 16.45 -21.96 21.87
N ARG A 145 15.88 -21.17 22.79
CA ARG A 145 14.47 -21.24 23.20
C ARG A 145 13.55 -20.31 22.39
N ARG A 146 14.10 -19.50 21.48
CA ARG A 146 13.31 -18.58 20.64
C ARG A 146 12.42 -19.32 19.66
N ARG A 147 11.24 -18.79 19.40
CA ARG A 147 10.34 -19.22 18.31
C ARG A 147 11.03 -19.07 16.95
N GLY A 148 10.59 -19.87 15.99
CA GLY A 148 10.91 -19.68 14.57
C GLY A 148 9.76 -18.97 13.86
N ILE A 149 10.04 -17.89 13.13
CA ILE A 149 9.04 -17.10 12.40
C ILE A 149 9.49 -16.85 10.94
N ALA A 150 9.31 -15.64 10.41
CA ALA A 150 9.56 -15.29 9.00
C ALA A 150 10.99 -15.59 8.52
N GLY A 151 11.99 -15.55 9.40
CA GLY A 151 13.39 -15.87 9.06
C GLY A 151 13.62 -17.32 8.69
N GLY A 152 12.68 -18.21 8.99
CA GLY A 152 12.67 -19.58 8.47
C GLY A 152 12.80 -19.63 6.95
N LEU A 153 12.19 -18.69 6.21
CA LEU A 153 12.33 -18.64 4.75
C LEU A 153 13.79 -18.52 4.29
N VAL A 154 14.62 -17.73 4.98
CA VAL A 154 16.04 -17.58 4.62
C VAL A 154 16.79 -18.89 4.89
N VAL A 155 16.60 -19.47 6.08
CA VAL A 155 17.22 -20.73 6.49
C VAL A 155 16.86 -21.87 5.54
N PHE A 156 15.56 -22.02 5.22
CA PHE A 156 15.07 -23.04 4.30
C PHE A 156 15.63 -22.83 2.89
N LYS A 157 15.71 -21.57 2.42
CA LYS A 157 16.22 -21.25 1.09
C LYS A 157 17.70 -21.58 0.93
N VAL A 158 18.55 -21.15 1.86
CA VAL A 158 20.00 -21.38 1.69
C VAL A 158 20.38 -22.85 1.87
N ALA A 159 19.72 -23.56 2.78
CA ALA A 159 19.87 -25.00 2.92
C ALA A 159 19.41 -25.76 1.66
N ALA A 160 18.26 -25.39 1.11
CA ALA A 160 17.76 -25.97 -0.14
C ALA A 160 18.68 -25.68 -1.33
N ALA A 161 19.15 -24.44 -1.48
CA ALA A 161 20.08 -24.05 -2.53
C ALA A 161 21.44 -24.77 -2.43
N ALA A 162 21.89 -25.10 -1.21
CA ALA A 162 23.06 -25.92 -0.98
C ALA A 162 22.83 -27.38 -1.42
N ALA A 163 21.70 -27.97 -1.03
CA ALA A 163 21.30 -29.31 -1.47
C ALA A 163 21.13 -29.40 -3.00
N ASP A 164 20.52 -28.38 -3.63
CA ASP A 164 20.36 -28.28 -5.09
C ASP A 164 21.69 -28.09 -5.84
N ARG A 165 22.74 -27.61 -5.16
CA ARG A 165 24.12 -27.62 -5.67
C ARG A 165 24.83 -28.98 -5.53
N GLY A 166 24.23 -29.93 -4.82
CA GLY A 166 24.79 -31.26 -4.59
C GLY A 166 25.78 -31.34 -3.43
N LEU A 167 25.71 -30.42 -2.48
CA LEU A 167 26.42 -30.53 -1.20
C LEU A 167 25.85 -31.70 -0.38
N ASP A 168 26.70 -32.30 0.45
CA ASP A 168 26.32 -33.40 1.35
C ASP A 168 25.53 -32.89 2.59
N LEU A 169 25.06 -33.82 3.41
CA LEU A 169 24.19 -33.49 4.54
C LEU A 169 24.94 -32.74 5.66
N ASP A 170 26.24 -32.99 5.85
CA ASP A 170 27.07 -32.25 6.80
C ASP A 170 27.12 -30.77 6.44
N GLU A 171 27.40 -30.47 5.17
CA GLU A 171 27.52 -29.10 4.68
C GLU A 171 26.16 -28.38 4.59
N VAL A 172 25.11 -29.08 4.14
CA VAL A 172 23.73 -28.55 4.11
C VAL A 172 23.23 -28.23 5.53
N GLU A 173 23.52 -29.06 6.52
CA GLU A 173 23.23 -28.77 7.92
C GLU A 173 24.04 -27.59 8.45
N ARG A 174 25.36 -27.54 8.18
CA ARG A 174 26.23 -26.43 8.61
C ARG A 174 25.72 -25.10 8.07
N ILE A 175 25.35 -25.04 6.79
CA ILE A 175 24.78 -23.86 6.13
C ILE A 175 23.45 -23.44 6.78
N ALA A 176 22.55 -24.39 7.06
CA ALA A 176 21.29 -24.12 7.74
C ALA A 176 21.51 -23.55 9.15
N ARG A 177 22.44 -24.12 9.92
CA ARG A 177 22.79 -23.64 11.27
C ARG A 177 23.46 -22.27 11.25
N LEU A 178 24.38 -22.02 10.31
CA LEU A 178 25.03 -20.73 10.10
C LEU A 178 24.00 -19.63 9.77
N ALA A 179 23.05 -19.92 8.88
CA ALA A 179 21.99 -18.99 8.52
C ALA A 179 21.05 -18.72 9.70
N ASN A 180 20.64 -19.75 10.44
CA ASN A 180 19.77 -19.58 11.61
C ASN A 180 20.45 -18.71 12.69
N ALA A 181 21.72 -18.99 13.03
CA ALA A 181 22.48 -18.22 14.00
C ALA A 181 22.66 -16.73 13.60
N ARG A 182 22.64 -16.44 12.29
CA ARG A 182 22.81 -15.10 11.70
C ARG A 182 21.50 -14.43 11.28
N THR A 183 20.35 -15.01 11.60
CA THR A 183 19.02 -14.43 11.31
C THR A 183 18.40 -13.87 12.58
N ARG A 184 17.76 -12.70 12.47
CA ARG A 184 16.95 -12.07 13.52
C ARG A 184 15.65 -11.56 12.93
N SER A 185 14.57 -11.74 13.68
CA SER A 185 13.24 -11.27 13.31
C SER A 185 12.53 -10.65 14.49
N PHE A 186 11.69 -9.67 14.20
CA PHE A 186 10.80 -9.03 15.15
C PHE A 186 9.49 -8.63 14.45
N GLY A 187 8.36 -8.69 15.16
CA GLY A 187 7.05 -8.44 14.56
C GLY A 187 6.01 -7.86 15.51
N VAL A 188 5.01 -7.21 14.91
CA VAL A 188 3.88 -6.59 15.59
C VAL A 188 2.56 -6.98 14.91
N ALA A 189 1.47 -6.93 15.67
CA ALA A 189 0.12 -7.14 15.18
C ALA A 189 -0.80 -5.95 15.54
N LEU A 190 -1.66 -5.57 14.60
CA LEU A 190 -2.71 -4.55 14.73
C LEU A 190 -4.09 -5.20 15.01
N THR A 191 -4.25 -6.49 14.70
CA THR A 191 -5.43 -7.31 15.02
C THR A 191 -4.99 -8.76 15.26
N GLY A 192 -5.81 -9.57 15.93
CA GLY A 192 -5.62 -11.02 15.93
C GLY A 192 -6.28 -11.69 14.72
N CYS A 193 -5.73 -12.85 14.31
CA CYS A 193 -6.37 -13.72 13.33
C CYS A 193 -7.56 -14.48 13.92
N THR A 194 -8.36 -15.10 13.05
CA THR A 194 -9.47 -15.96 13.47
C THR A 194 -9.46 -17.28 12.73
N LEU A 195 -9.63 -18.36 13.49
CA LEU A 195 -9.65 -19.71 12.92
C LEU A 195 -10.91 -19.97 12.06
N PRO A 196 -10.84 -20.85 11.06
CA PRO A 196 -12.03 -21.36 10.37
C PRO A 196 -13.08 -21.86 11.37
N GLY A 197 -14.33 -21.45 11.20
CA GLY A 197 -15.44 -21.78 12.11
C GLY A 197 -15.50 -21.01 13.43
N ALA A 198 -14.47 -20.22 13.80
CA ALA A 198 -14.51 -19.41 15.02
C ALA A 198 -15.31 -18.10 14.81
N ALA A 199 -16.11 -17.74 15.82
CA ALA A 199 -16.99 -16.57 15.78
C ALA A 199 -16.26 -15.23 15.98
N ALA A 200 -15.10 -15.25 16.65
CA ALA A 200 -14.30 -14.07 16.99
C ALA A 200 -12.79 -14.39 16.91
N PRO A 201 -11.92 -13.37 16.75
CA PRO A 201 -10.46 -13.55 16.76
C PRO A 201 -9.91 -14.24 18.01
N LEU A 202 -8.72 -14.85 17.88
CA LEU A 202 -8.01 -15.48 19.00
C LEU A 202 -7.62 -14.48 20.11
N PHE A 203 -7.34 -13.23 19.72
CA PHE A 203 -7.16 -12.09 20.60
C PHE A 203 -7.58 -10.81 19.87
N ALA A 204 -7.80 -9.74 20.62
CA ALA A 204 -8.09 -8.41 20.07
C ALA A 204 -7.00 -7.43 20.50
N VAL A 205 -6.71 -6.45 19.65
CA VAL A 205 -5.85 -5.30 19.96
C VAL A 205 -6.76 -4.06 19.99
N PRO A 206 -6.66 -3.18 21.00
CA PRO A 206 -7.45 -1.95 21.04
C PRO A 206 -7.18 -1.04 19.84
N ALA A 207 -8.20 -0.31 19.38
CA ALA A 207 -8.04 0.66 18.30
C ALA A 207 -6.97 1.72 18.66
N GLY A 208 -6.04 1.97 17.75
CA GLY A 208 -4.91 2.87 17.99
C GLY A 208 -3.71 2.23 18.70
N ARG A 209 -3.76 0.95 19.06
CA ARG A 209 -2.63 0.19 19.64
C ARG A 209 -2.09 -0.87 18.68
N MET A 210 -0.97 -1.48 19.07
CA MET A 210 -0.36 -2.64 18.45
C MET A 210 0.12 -3.62 19.55
N ALA A 211 -0.06 -4.91 19.32
CA ALA A 211 0.57 -5.98 20.11
C ALA A 211 1.99 -6.22 19.57
N VAL A 212 2.96 -6.33 20.48
CA VAL A 212 4.39 -6.42 20.16
C VAL A 212 4.91 -7.82 20.43
N GLY A 213 5.80 -8.32 19.56
CA GLY A 213 6.47 -9.61 19.75
C GLY A 213 5.54 -10.80 19.64
N LEU A 214 4.63 -10.77 18.66
CA LEU A 214 3.64 -11.83 18.46
C LEU A 214 4.26 -13.08 17.79
N GLY A 215 3.68 -14.26 18.06
CA GLY A 215 3.98 -15.47 17.31
C GLY A 215 3.18 -15.54 16.01
N ILE A 216 3.28 -16.66 15.28
CA ILE A 216 2.52 -16.87 14.03
C ILE A 216 1.19 -17.61 14.23
N HIS A 217 0.89 -18.12 15.43
CA HIS A 217 -0.33 -18.88 15.72
C HIS A 217 -1.42 -18.06 16.42
N GLY A 218 -1.29 -16.73 16.42
CA GLY A 218 -2.22 -15.84 17.12
C GLY A 218 -2.12 -15.94 18.65
N GLU A 219 -0.95 -16.32 19.18
CA GLU A 219 -0.62 -16.16 20.60
C GLU A 219 -0.68 -14.67 20.99
N PRO A 220 -1.01 -14.30 22.24
CA PRO A 220 -0.88 -12.91 22.68
C PRO A 220 0.55 -12.37 22.54
N GLY A 221 0.67 -11.06 22.34
CA GLY A 221 1.97 -10.37 22.34
C GLY A 221 2.61 -10.36 23.72
N ILE A 222 3.91 -10.07 23.78
CA ILE A 222 4.62 -9.88 25.04
C ILE A 222 4.30 -8.53 25.70
N ASP A 223 3.77 -7.58 24.92
CA ASP A 223 3.49 -6.19 25.30
C ASP A 223 2.44 -5.57 24.35
N GLU A 224 1.77 -4.50 24.78
CA GLU A 224 0.87 -3.69 23.94
C GLU A 224 1.28 -2.22 23.99
N ARG A 225 1.46 -1.58 22.84
CA ARG A 225 1.91 -0.18 22.74
C ARG A 225 0.97 0.66 21.89
N ASP A 226 1.05 1.98 22.04
CA ASP A 226 0.40 2.90 21.12
C ASP A 226 0.99 2.74 19.72
N ARG A 227 0.14 2.77 18.69
CA ARG A 227 0.54 2.52 17.30
C ARG A 227 1.16 3.79 16.70
N PRO A 228 2.45 3.79 16.31
CA PRO A 228 3.05 4.91 15.61
C PRO A 228 2.52 5.04 14.16
N GLY A 229 2.95 6.09 13.47
CA GLY A 229 2.91 6.12 12.00
C GLY A 229 3.81 5.04 11.38
N ALA A 230 3.66 4.79 10.08
CA ALA A 230 4.43 3.74 9.38
C ALA A 230 5.96 3.92 9.52
N ASP A 231 6.44 5.17 9.51
CA ASP A 231 7.86 5.46 9.68
C ASP A 231 8.36 5.11 11.10
N GLY A 232 7.61 5.46 12.14
CA GLY A 232 7.94 5.09 13.52
C GLY A 232 7.80 3.59 13.80
N LEU A 233 6.96 2.87 13.04
CA LEU A 233 6.94 1.41 13.05
C LEU A 233 8.21 0.84 12.40
N ALA A 234 8.65 1.40 11.26
CA ALA A 234 9.90 0.98 10.63
C ALA A 234 11.12 1.23 11.56
N GLU A 235 11.15 2.35 12.27
CA GLU A 235 12.17 2.66 13.28
C GLU A 235 12.18 1.61 14.40
N LEU A 236 11.03 1.33 15.03
CA LEU A 236 10.91 0.26 16.04
C LEU A 236 11.37 -1.11 15.53
N LEU A 237 10.99 -1.48 14.30
CA LEU A 237 11.38 -2.76 13.70
C LEU A 237 12.90 -2.82 13.47
N VAL A 238 13.50 -1.78 12.88
CA VAL A 238 14.94 -1.73 12.56
C VAL A 238 15.78 -1.67 13.83
N ASP A 239 15.46 -0.78 14.77
CA ASP A 239 16.18 -0.63 16.04
C ASP A 239 16.22 -1.97 16.80
N THR A 240 15.10 -2.70 16.82
CA THR A 240 15.02 -3.99 17.52
C THR A 240 15.90 -5.06 16.87
N VAL A 241 15.92 -5.18 15.53
CA VAL A 241 16.75 -6.20 14.86
C VAL A 241 18.24 -5.81 14.77
N LEU A 242 18.58 -4.53 14.91
CA LEU A 242 19.96 -4.05 14.99
C LEU A 242 20.52 -4.05 16.43
N ALA A 243 19.67 -4.04 17.46
CA ALA A 243 20.09 -4.08 18.86
C ALA A 243 20.79 -5.40 19.26
N GLU A 244 20.54 -6.50 18.54
CA GLU A 244 21.23 -7.78 18.75
C GLU A 244 21.90 -8.29 17.47
N LEU A 245 23.18 -7.94 17.30
CA LEU A 245 24.00 -8.43 16.21
C LEU A 245 24.45 -9.89 16.46
N PRO A 246 24.50 -10.75 15.43
CA PRO A 246 25.10 -12.08 15.54
C PRO A 246 26.58 -12.02 15.93
N ALA A 247 27.06 -13.08 16.58
CA ALA A 247 28.47 -13.25 16.92
C ALA A 247 29.40 -13.06 15.69
N GLY A 248 30.48 -12.30 15.88
CA GLY A 248 31.42 -11.92 14.83
C GLY A 248 30.95 -10.74 13.96
N ILE A 249 29.97 -9.95 14.41
CA ILE A 249 29.60 -8.66 13.81
C ILE A 249 29.58 -7.59 14.90
N ASP A 250 30.60 -6.73 14.91
CA ASP A 250 30.72 -5.66 15.92
C ASP A 250 29.85 -4.43 15.60
N ALA A 251 29.52 -4.21 14.32
CA ALA A 251 28.71 -3.10 13.85
C ALA A 251 27.93 -3.45 12.56
N PRO A 252 26.78 -2.80 12.28
CA PRO A 252 26.03 -2.97 11.03
C PRO A 252 26.79 -2.50 9.78
N ALA A 253 27.64 -1.48 9.92
CA ALA A 253 28.27 -0.80 8.81
C ALA A 253 29.22 -1.71 8.01
N GLY A 254 29.06 -1.70 6.68
CA GLY A 254 29.84 -2.52 5.76
C GLY A 254 29.38 -3.98 5.63
N GLN A 255 28.34 -4.39 6.38
CA GLN A 255 27.77 -5.73 6.28
C GLN A 255 26.79 -5.84 5.11
N ARG A 256 26.58 -7.07 4.62
CA ARG A 256 25.47 -7.41 3.69
C ARG A 256 24.35 -8.10 4.46
N ALA A 257 23.11 -7.85 4.08
CA ALA A 257 21.96 -8.52 4.70
C ALA A 257 20.88 -8.91 3.68
N ALA A 258 20.31 -10.11 3.86
CA ALA A 258 19.01 -10.46 3.31
C ALA A 258 17.94 -9.86 4.22
N VAL A 259 17.02 -9.08 3.65
CA VAL A 259 15.97 -8.37 4.40
C VAL A 259 14.60 -8.83 3.91
N LEU A 260 13.75 -9.26 4.84
CA LEU A 260 12.36 -9.61 4.57
C LEU A 260 11.45 -8.66 5.35
N LEU A 261 10.54 -7.98 4.67
CA LEU A 261 9.41 -7.32 5.33
C LEU A 261 8.15 -8.15 5.05
N ASN A 262 7.76 -8.93 6.05
CA ASN A 262 6.70 -9.93 5.96
C ASN A 262 5.37 -9.38 6.48
N GLY A 263 4.34 -9.39 5.63
CA GLY A 263 2.96 -9.16 6.05
C GLY A 263 2.37 -10.42 6.69
N LEU A 264 1.65 -10.26 7.80
CA LEU A 264 1.06 -11.36 8.55
C LEU A 264 -0.34 -11.79 8.05
N GLY A 265 -0.90 -11.10 7.04
CA GLY A 265 -2.15 -11.52 6.37
C GLY A 265 -2.96 -10.38 5.76
N SER A 266 -3.43 -9.41 6.55
CA SER A 266 -4.36 -8.38 6.04
C SER A 266 -3.75 -7.00 5.72
N VAL A 267 -2.53 -6.70 6.21
CA VAL A 267 -1.76 -5.52 5.79
C VAL A 267 -1.38 -5.64 4.32
N LYS A 268 -1.72 -4.62 3.52
CA LYS A 268 -1.59 -4.64 2.05
C LYS A 268 -0.20 -4.27 1.57
N TYR A 269 0.10 -4.62 0.32
CA TYR A 269 1.43 -4.45 -0.26
C TYR A 269 1.83 -2.97 -0.32
N GLU A 270 0.87 -2.09 -0.56
CA GLU A 270 1.03 -0.64 -0.50
C GLU A 270 1.47 -0.18 0.90
N GLU A 271 0.84 -0.69 1.97
CA GLU A 271 1.23 -0.41 3.36
C GLU A 271 2.62 -0.98 3.68
N LEU A 272 2.91 -2.20 3.22
CA LEU A 272 4.25 -2.80 3.34
C LEU A 272 5.31 -1.97 2.60
N PHE A 273 5.01 -1.39 1.44
CA PHE A 273 5.95 -0.54 0.72
C PHE A 273 6.20 0.80 1.42
N VAL A 274 5.18 1.40 2.05
CA VAL A 274 5.36 2.61 2.89
C VAL A 274 6.32 2.33 4.05
N VAL A 275 6.13 1.20 4.76
CA VAL A 275 7.04 0.77 5.84
C VAL A 275 8.44 0.42 5.27
N TYR A 276 8.50 -0.32 4.16
CA TYR A 276 9.77 -0.78 3.58
C TYR A 276 10.65 0.38 3.08
N ARG A 277 10.06 1.45 2.54
CA ARG A 277 10.78 2.68 2.18
C ARG A 277 11.63 3.15 3.37
N ARG A 278 11.01 3.30 4.55
CA ARG A 278 11.69 3.78 5.75
C ARG A 278 12.69 2.75 6.29
N VAL A 279 12.36 1.45 6.25
CA VAL A 279 13.31 0.38 6.60
C VAL A 279 14.58 0.44 5.73
N ALA A 280 14.43 0.64 4.42
CA ALA A 280 15.55 0.74 3.49
C ALA A 280 16.42 1.98 3.74
N GLU A 281 15.81 3.14 4.02
CA GLU A 281 16.52 4.36 4.44
C GLU A 281 17.36 4.14 5.70
N LEU A 282 16.76 3.54 6.74
CA LEU A 282 17.41 3.31 8.04
C LEU A 282 18.56 2.31 7.93
N LEU A 283 18.37 1.19 7.22
CA LEU A 283 19.43 0.20 6.99
C LEU A 283 20.59 0.77 6.15
N ALA A 284 20.29 1.60 5.14
CA ALA A 284 21.32 2.30 4.37
C ALA A 284 22.08 3.33 5.23
N ALA A 285 21.39 4.07 6.10
CA ALA A 285 22.01 5.01 7.04
C ALA A 285 22.89 4.29 8.09
N ALA A 286 22.51 3.07 8.50
CA ALA A 286 23.34 2.18 9.33
C ALA A 286 24.52 1.53 8.56
N GLY A 287 24.65 1.79 7.25
CA GLY A 287 25.72 1.25 6.41
C GLY A 287 25.54 -0.21 6.00
N VAL A 288 24.32 -0.76 6.07
CA VAL A 288 24.00 -2.15 5.69
C VAL A 288 23.66 -2.21 4.20
N GLN A 289 24.39 -3.04 3.45
CA GLN A 289 24.07 -3.35 2.06
C GLN A 289 22.94 -4.39 2.00
N VAL A 290 21.73 -3.95 1.67
CA VAL A 290 20.58 -4.86 1.46
C VAL A 290 20.75 -5.65 0.15
N VAL A 291 20.73 -6.98 0.24
CA VAL A 291 20.93 -7.90 -0.89
C VAL A 291 19.64 -8.65 -1.20
N ALA A 292 19.08 -8.37 -2.37
CA ALA A 292 17.90 -9.03 -2.92
C ALA A 292 16.76 -9.20 -1.88
N PRO A 293 16.14 -8.08 -1.43
CA PRO A 293 15.11 -8.10 -0.40
C PRO A 293 13.85 -8.85 -0.85
N ALA A 294 12.96 -9.16 0.10
CA ALA A 294 11.62 -9.68 -0.17
C ALA A 294 10.58 -8.93 0.66
N VAL A 295 9.51 -8.47 0.03
CA VAL A 295 8.43 -7.72 0.68
C VAL A 295 7.11 -8.34 0.24
N GLY A 296 6.26 -8.71 1.20
CA GLY A 296 4.97 -9.36 0.93
C GLY A 296 4.56 -10.36 2.01
N GLU A 297 3.57 -11.19 1.71
CA GLU A 297 3.10 -12.27 2.58
C GLU A 297 3.99 -13.51 2.38
N LEU A 298 4.87 -13.82 3.34
CA LEU A 298 5.87 -14.88 3.22
C LEU A 298 5.66 -15.99 4.26
N VAL A 299 5.30 -15.60 5.49
CA VAL A 299 4.89 -16.45 6.61
C VAL A 299 3.76 -15.73 7.35
N THR A 300 2.52 -16.14 7.09
CA THR A 300 1.31 -15.43 7.56
C THR A 300 0.73 -16.02 8.85
N SER A 301 -0.39 -15.44 9.31
CA SER A 301 -1.27 -15.97 10.34
C SER A 301 -2.71 -15.69 9.93
N PHE A 302 -3.23 -16.43 8.94
CA PHE A 302 -4.51 -16.13 8.26
C PHE A 302 -4.66 -14.65 7.88
N GLU A 303 -5.65 -13.95 8.45
CA GLU A 303 -5.96 -12.55 8.17
C GLU A 303 -5.35 -11.55 9.18
N MET A 304 -4.41 -11.99 10.01
CA MET A 304 -3.76 -11.13 11.01
C MET A 304 -3.25 -9.83 10.38
N ALA A 305 -3.74 -8.68 10.85
CA ALA A 305 -3.14 -7.42 10.48
C ALA A 305 -1.84 -7.31 11.28
N GLY A 306 -0.70 -7.29 10.60
CA GLY A 306 0.60 -7.21 11.26
C GLY A 306 1.75 -7.29 10.27
N VAL A 307 2.95 -6.93 10.76
CA VAL A 307 4.17 -6.88 9.98
C VAL A 307 5.33 -7.41 10.83
N SER A 308 6.24 -8.17 10.23
CA SER A 308 7.52 -8.53 10.84
C SER A 308 8.69 -8.21 9.92
N LEU A 309 9.78 -7.69 10.49
CA LEU A 309 11.05 -7.46 9.81
C LEU A 309 12.01 -8.61 10.17
N THR A 310 12.64 -9.19 9.16
CA THR A 310 13.77 -10.13 9.30
C THR A 310 15.02 -9.54 8.69
N VAL A 311 16.15 -9.67 9.39
CA VAL A 311 17.50 -9.39 8.89
C VAL A 311 18.34 -10.66 9.06
N CYS A 312 18.84 -11.20 7.96
CA CYS A 312 19.83 -12.27 7.95
C CYS A 312 21.17 -11.73 7.44
N TRP A 313 22.18 -11.74 8.30
CA TRP A 313 23.48 -11.15 8.04
C TRP A 313 24.31 -12.07 7.14
N LEU A 314 24.51 -11.69 5.88
CA LEU A 314 25.09 -12.56 4.85
C LEU A 314 26.62 -12.61 4.91
N THR A 315 27.17 -13.81 4.81
CA THR A 315 28.58 -14.06 4.49
C THR A 315 28.77 -14.17 2.97
N ASP A 316 30.01 -14.23 2.47
CA ASP A 316 30.28 -14.58 1.07
C ASP A 316 29.77 -15.97 0.68
N GLU A 317 29.57 -16.86 1.65
CA GLU A 317 29.01 -18.18 1.47
C GLU A 317 27.47 -18.15 1.35
N LEU A 318 26.79 -17.42 2.25
CA LEU A 318 25.33 -17.32 2.27
C LEU A 318 24.78 -16.45 1.12
N THR A 319 25.51 -15.41 0.72
CA THR A 319 25.10 -14.47 -0.34
C THR A 319 24.70 -15.18 -1.65
N PRO A 320 25.54 -16.03 -2.29
CA PRO A 320 25.18 -16.70 -3.53
C PRO A 320 24.08 -17.76 -3.35
N LEU A 321 23.81 -18.25 -2.13
CA LEU A 321 22.70 -19.17 -1.85
C LEU A 321 21.37 -18.43 -1.71
N TRP A 322 21.36 -17.27 -1.06
CA TRP A 322 20.19 -16.38 -0.98
C TRP A 322 19.82 -15.78 -2.34
N CYS A 323 20.82 -15.43 -3.15
CA CYS A 323 20.63 -14.94 -4.52
C CYS A 323 20.35 -16.05 -5.54
N ALA A 324 20.49 -17.34 -5.17
CA ALA A 324 20.20 -18.44 -6.09
C ALA A 324 18.73 -18.38 -6.58
N PRO A 325 18.46 -18.82 -7.83
CA PRO A 325 17.10 -18.92 -8.35
C PRO A 325 16.17 -19.72 -7.44
N ALA A 326 14.87 -19.49 -7.55
CA ALA A 326 13.86 -20.37 -6.99
C ALA A 326 12.53 -20.25 -7.76
N ASP A 327 11.85 -21.38 -7.93
CA ASP A 327 10.47 -21.45 -8.41
C ASP A 327 9.63 -22.33 -7.48
N ALA A 328 8.99 -21.69 -6.49
CA ALA A 328 7.98 -22.26 -5.63
C ALA A 328 6.69 -21.41 -5.72
N PRO A 329 5.49 -22.00 -5.53
CA PRO A 329 4.21 -21.29 -5.70
C PRO A 329 4.06 -19.98 -4.92
N GLY A 330 4.64 -19.89 -3.72
CA GLY A 330 4.59 -18.71 -2.86
C GLY A 330 5.94 -17.99 -2.69
N PHE A 331 6.99 -18.38 -3.41
CA PHE A 331 8.25 -17.63 -3.46
C PHE A 331 9.01 -17.90 -4.76
N ARG A 332 9.29 -16.83 -5.52
CA ARG A 332 10.05 -16.89 -6.77
C ARG A 332 11.26 -15.97 -6.73
N ARG A 333 12.35 -16.41 -7.34
CA ARG A 333 13.57 -15.62 -7.56
C ARG A 333 14.15 -15.97 -8.92
N GLY A 334 14.20 -14.98 -9.81
CA GLY A 334 14.67 -15.17 -11.19
C GLY A 334 16.19 -15.42 -11.29
N LEU A 335 16.60 -15.92 -12.45
CA LEU A 335 18.00 -16.05 -12.89
C LEU A 335 18.65 -14.68 -13.17
N SER A 336 18.79 -13.82 -12.15
CA SER A 336 19.53 -12.57 -12.29
C SER A 336 21.04 -12.82 -12.20
N ALA A 337 21.59 -13.44 -13.24
CA ALA A 337 23.04 -13.63 -13.44
C ALA A 337 23.74 -12.35 -13.94
N THR A 338 23.00 -11.26 -14.16
CA THR A 338 23.56 -9.95 -14.45
C THR A 338 23.90 -9.22 -13.16
N ALA A 339 25.19 -8.90 -12.98
CA ALA A 339 25.59 -7.81 -12.09
C ALA A 339 24.74 -6.59 -12.44
N ALA A 340 24.23 -5.90 -11.42
CA ALA A 340 23.24 -4.84 -11.60
C ALA A 340 23.74 -3.84 -12.67
N ALA A 341 23.02 -3.77 -13.80
CA ALA A 341 23.27 -2.73 -14.78
C ALA A 341 23.15 -1.39 -14.04
N PRO A 342 24.06 -0.42 -14.30
CA PRO A 342 23.96 0.88 -13.65
C PRO A 342 22.56 1.45 -13.91
N PRO A 343 21.91 2.05 -12.88
CA PRO A 343 20.58 2.61 -13.05
C PRO A 343 20.59 3.59 -14.22
N ALA A 344 19.55 3.53 -15.06
CA ALA A 344 19.40 4.48 -16.15
C ALA A 344 19.46 5.91 -15.59
N PRO A 345 20.10 6.86 -16.29
CA PRO A 345 20.16 8.24 -15.81
C PRO A 345 18.73 8.75 -15.60
N VAL A 346 18.45 9.22 -14.39
CA VAL A 346 17.19 9.90 -14.08
C VAL A 346 17.11 11.11 -15.00
N LEU A 347 16.10 11.15 -15.86
CA LEU A 347 15.77 12.35 -16.61
C LEU A 347 15.47 13.43 -15.58
N ALA A 348 16.22 14.53 -15.62
CA ALA A 348 15.98 15.65 -14.72
C ALA A 348 14.53 16.10 -14.86
N GLU A 349 13.89 16.45 -13.73
CA GLU A 349 12.57 17.08 -13.75
C GLU A 349 12.59 18.27 -14.71
N GLU A 350 11.52 18.43 -15.50
CA GLU A 350 11.45 19.51 -16.48
C GLU A 350 11.64 20.86 -15.76
N ALA A 351 12.65 21.61 -16.19
CA ALA A 351 13.02 22.86 -15.53
C ALA A 351 11.83 23.82 -15.55
N ALA A 352 11.52 24.40 -14.38
CA ALA A 352 10.36 25.27 -14.20
C ALA A 352 10.28 26.34 -15.30
N GLU A 353 9.23 26.22 -16.14
CA GLU A 353 9.01 27.09 -17.29
C GLU A 353 9.00 28.59 -16.88
N PRO A 354 9.68 29.46 -17.64
CA PRO A 354 9.78 30.87 -17.31
C PRO A 354 8.40 31.57 -17.34
N VAL A 355 8.19 32.50 -16.42
CA VAL A 355 6.97 33.31 -16.36
C VAL A 355 6.98 34.34 -17.51
N PRO A 356 5.95 34.36 -18.38
CA PRO A 356 5.87 35.30 -19.49
C PRO A 356 5.56 36.73 -19.02
N PRO A 357 5.82 37.75 -19.87
CA PRO A 357 5.43 39.13 -19.59
C PRO A 357 3.91 39.29 -19.41
N ALA A 358 3.51 40.08 -18.41
CA ALA A 358 2.12 40.44 -18.15
C ALA A 358 1.96 41.95 -18.00
N SER A 359 0.73 42.47 -18.08
CA SER A 359 0.45 43.88 -17.76
C SER A 359 0.37 44.12 -16.25
N PRO A 360 0.61 45.35 -15.75
CA PRO A 360 0.47 45.67 -14.33
C PRO A 360 -0.92 45.35 -13.76
N ALA A 361 -1.96 45.50 -14.58
CA ALA A 361 -3.35 45.22 -14.21
C ALA A 361 -3.64 43.71 -14.14
N SER A 362 -3.12 42.91 -15.09
CA SER A 362 -3.21 41.45 -14.99
C SER A 362 -2.45 40.92 -13.76
N ARG A 363 -1.26 41.46 -13.44
CA ARG A 363 -0.54 41.10 -12.19
C ARG A 363 -1.32 41.46 -10.93
N ALA A 364 -2.04 42.57 -10.92
CA ALA A 364 -2.95 42.91 -9.82
C ALA A 364 -4.10 41.89 -9.72
N ALA A 365 -4.68 41.47 -10.85
CA ALA A 365 -5.66 40.38 -10.89
C ALA A 365 -5.08 39.04 -10.41
N GLY A 366 -3.83 38.70 -10.76
CA GLY A 366 -3.14 37.49 -10.29
C GLY A 366 -2.95 37.46 -8.77
N ARG A 367 -2.56 38.58 -8.13
CA ARG A 367 -2.53 38.67 -6.65
C ARG A 367 -3.90 38.48 -6.01
N ARG A 368 -4.96 38.95 -6.68
CA ARG A 368 -6.35 38.88 -6.19
C ARG A 368 -6.96 37.48 -6.36
N LEU A 369 -6.57 36.76 -7.41
CA LEU A 369 -6.87 35.33 -7.63
C LEU A 369 -6.41 34.44 -6.46
N LEU A 370 -5.28 34.75 -5.82
CA LEU A 370 -4.80 33.96 -4.67
C LEU A 370 -5.83 33.91 -3.54
N GLY A 371 -6.58 34.99 -3.31
CA GLY A 371 -7.65 35.03 -2.31
C GLY A 371 -8.88 34.20 -2.67
N ALA A 372 -9.13 33.97 -3.96
CA ALA A 372 -10.18 33.09 -4.45
C ALA A 372 -9.77 31.60 -4.38
N LEU A 373 -8.54 31.27 -4.79
CA LEU A 373 -8.00 29.92 -4.70
C LEU A 373 -7.83 29.48 -3.23
N ALA A 374 -7.43 30.39 -2.34
CA ALA A 374 -7.35 30.09 -0.90
C ALA A 374 -8.73 29.78 -0.28
N ALA A 375 -9.77 30.55 -0.64
CA ALA A 375 -11.13 30.26 -0.17
C ALA A 375 -11.64 28.92 -0.73
N ALA A 376 -11.36 28.63 -2.00
CA ALA A 376 -11.65 27.33 -2.62
C ALA A 376 -10.98 26.16 -1.88
N ARG A 377 -9.71 26.30 -1.48
CA ARG A 377 -9.01 25.32 -0.64
C ARG A 377 -9.72 25.13 0.69
N ASP A 378 -9.98 26.23 1.40
CA ASP A 378 -10.55 26.19 2.75
C ASP A 378 -11.94 25.51 2.72
N ALA A 379 -12.75 25.74 1.69
CA ALA A 379 -14.03 25.06 1.46
C ALA A 379 -13.90 23.56 1.12
N VAL A 380 -12.90 23.17 0.30
CA VAL A 380 -12.65 21.76 -0.04
C VAL A 380 -12.14 20.99 1.17
N ASP A 381 -11.13 21.52 1.86
CA ASP A 381 -10.51 20.84 3.01
C ASP A 381 -11.50 20.69 4.17
N ALA A 382 -12.41 21.67 4.37
CA ALA A 382 -13.51 21.58 5.33
C ALA A 382 -14.57 20.51 4.98
N HIS A 383 -14.60 20.01 3.74
CA HIS A 383 -15.58 19.04 3.24
C HIS A 383 -14.98 17.74 2.70
N ALA A 384 -13.65 17.55 2.76
CA ALA A 384 -12.96 16.42 2.16
C ALA A 384 -13.47 15.04 2.65
N ASP A 385 -13.66 14.86 3.95
CA ASP A 385 -14.18 13.60 4.51
C ASP A 385 -15.61 13.29 4.03
N GLU A 386 -16.47 14.32 3.96
CA GLU A 386 -17.85 14.20 3.50
C GLU A 386 -17.90 13.89 2.00
N LEU A 387 -17.06 14.56 1.19
CA LEU A 387 -16.88 14.27 -0.24
C LEU A 387 -16.51 12.80 -0.49
N GLY A 388 -15.53 12.27 0.25
CA GLY A 388 -15.14 10.85 0.18
C GLY A 388 -16.25 9.91 0.65
N ARG A 389 -16.96 10.26 1.75
CA ARG A 389 -18.07 9.45 2.27
C ARG A 389 -19.18 9.25 1.25
N ILE A 390 -19.55 10.29 0.50
CA ILE A 390 -20.67 10.17 -0.46
C ILE A 390 -20.23 9.49 -1.75
N ASP A 391 -19.02 9.79 -2.24
CA ASP A 391 -18.46 9.08 -3.39
C ASP A 391 -18.43 7.56 -3.14
N ALA A 392 -18.11 7.11 -1.92
CA ALA A 392 -18.15 5.70 -1.54
C ALA A 392 -19.53 5.00 -1.64
N LEU A 393 -20.64 5.72 -1.84
CA LEU A 393 -21.97 5.11 -2.05
C LEU A 393 -22.12 4.44 -3.43
N ALA A 394 -21.43 4.95 -4.45
CA ALA A 394 -21.55 4.51 -5.85
C ALA A 394 -20.24 4.53 -6.66
N GLY A 395 -19.24 5.30 -6.24
CA GLY A 395 -17.85 5.30 -6.69
C GLY A 395 -16.94 4.52 -5.75
N ASP A 396 -15.73 5.02 -5.53
CA ASP A 396 -14.65 4.38 -4.75
C ASP A 396 -14.27 5.11 -3.45
N GLY A 397 -14.73 6.35 -3.25
CA GLY A 397 -14.58 7.10 -2.02
C GLY A 397 -13.31 7.95 -1.94
N ASP A 398 -12.57 8.09 -3.06
CA ASP A 398 -11.32 8.86 -3.11
C ASP A 398 -11.53 10.35 -3.40
N HIS A 399 -12.73 10.74 -3.84
CA HIS A 399 -13.00 12.06 -4.40
C HIS A 399 -12.56 13.23 -3.51
N GLY A 400 -12.86 13.18 -2.20
CA GLY A 400 -12.47 14.24 -1.26
C GLY A 400 -10.96 14.38 -1.06
N ILE A 401 -10.23 13.25 -1.04
CA ILE A 401 -8.77 13.23 -0.95
C ILE A 401 -8.16 13.79 -2.24
N GLY A 402 -8.69 13.43 -3.40
CA GLY A 402 -8.26 13.97 -4.70
C GLY A 402 -8.50 15.48 -4.81
N MET A 403 -9.69 15.95 -4.43
CA MET A 403 -10.03 17.38 -4.42
C MET A 403 -9.11 18.18 -3.50
N SER A 404 -8.87 17.72 -2.26
CA SER A 404 -7.98 18.38 -1.29
C SER A 404 -6.53 18.47 -1.79
N ARG A 405 -5.99 17.40 -2.38
CA ARG A 405 -4.64 17.41 -2.98
C ARG A 405 -4.55 18.39 -4.16
N GLY A 406 -5.53 18.34 -5.06
CA GLY A 406 -5.58 19.19 -6.26
C GLY A 406 -5.62 20.68 -5.91
N VAL A 407 -6.51 21.07 -4.99
CA VAL A 407 -6.65 22.50 -4.61
C VAL A 407 -5.44 23.03 -3.84
N ASN A 408 -4.84 22.22 -2.97
CA ASN A 408 -3.64 22.63 -2.23
C ASN A 408 -2.43 22.81 -3.18
N ALA A 409 -2.25 21.91 -4.15
CA ALA A 409 -1.23 22.06 -5.19
C ALA A 409 -1.50 23.29 -6.08
N ALA A 410 -2.76 23.53 -6.47
CA ALA A 410 -3.17 24.68 -7.27
C ALA A 410 -2.88 26.02 -6.57
N VAL A 411 -3.17 26.13 -5.27
CA VAL A 411 -2.84 27.30 -4.45
C VAL A 411 -1.33 27.50 -4.38
N ALA A 412 -0.56 26.44 -4.09
CA ALA A 412 0.89 26.53 -4.00
C ALA A 412 1.54 27.00 -5.31
N ALA A 413 1.11 26.43 -6.44
CA ALA A 413 1.60 26.81 -7.77
C ALA A 413 1.21 28.23 -8.17
N ALA A 414 -0.01 28.68 -7.85
CA ALA A 414 -0.44 30.06 -8.09
C ALA A 414 0.37 31.07 -7.25
N VAL A 415 0.60 30.77 -5.96
CA VAL A 415 1.42 31.60 -5.07
C VAL A 415 2.85 31.70 -5.61
N ALA A 416 3.45 30.58 -6.01
CA ALA A 416 4.79 30.56 -6.60
C ALA A 416 4.86 31.38 -7.90
N ALA A 417 3.88 31.23 -8.80
CA ALA A 417 3.82 31.98 -10.05
C ALA A 417 3.69 33.50 -9.83
N VAL A 418 2.82 33.92 -8.91
CA VAL A 418 2.61 35.34 -8.58
C VAL A 418 3.83 35.95 -7.85
N ALA A 419 4.61 35.15 -7.13
CA ALA A 419 5.85 35.58 -6.48
C ALA A 419 7.11 35.50 -7.37
N ALA A 420 7.02 34.93 -8.58
CA ALA A 420 8.18 34.63 -9.41
C ALA A 420 8.77 35.87 -10.13
N GLY A 421 10.10 36.01 -10.05
CA GLY A 421 10.85 37.10 -10.69
C GLY A 421 10.56 38.48 -10.09
N ALA A 422 11.10 39.53 -10.71
CA ALA A 422 10.97 40.90 -10.21
C ALA A 422 9.55 41.51 -10.36
N ALA A 423 8.66 40.85 -11.11
CA ALA A 423 7.33 41.35 -11.42
C ALA A 423 6.18 40.46 -10.93
N GLY A 424 6.34 39.13 -10.94
CA GLY A 424 5.25 38.17 -10.73
C GLY A 424 4.41 37.90 -11.98
N ALA A 425 3.78 36.72 -12.03
CA ALA A 425 2.85 36.32 -13.09
C ALA A 425 1.58 37.19 -13.15
N GLY A 426 0.97 37.24 -14.33
CA GLY A 426 -0.40 37.71 -14.50
C GLY A 426 -1.44 36.64 -14.14
N VAL A 427 -2.73 37.00 -14.22
CA VAL A 427 -3.85 36.14 -13.83
C VAL A 427 -4.02 34.92 -14.73
N GLY A 428 -3.69 35.02 -16.02
CA GLY A 428 -3.72 33.91 -16.97
C GLY A 428 -2.65 32.87 -16.62
N THR A 429 -1.39 33.27 -16.57
CA THR A 429 -0.28 32.38 -16.17
C THR A 429 -0.50 31.77 -14.77
N ALA A 430 -1.00 32.54 -13.81
CA ALA A 430 -1.27 32.02 -12.46
C ALA A 430 -2.38 30.95 -12.46
N LEU A 431 -3.45 31.12 -13.24
CA LEU A 431 -4.49 30.10 -13.42
C LEU A 431 -4.02 28.87 -14.20
N THR A 432 -3.14 29.05 -15.19
CA THR A 432 -2.49 27.92 -15.87
C THR A 432 -1.73 27.10 -14.84
N ARG A 433 -0.72 27.68 -14.16
CA ARG A 433 0.07 26.97 -13.13
C ARG A 433 -0.80 26.31 -12.05
N ALA A 434 -1.90 26.95 -11.64
CA ALA A 434 -2.88 26.37 -10.73
C ALA A 434 -3.58 25.12 -11.31
N GLY A 435 -4.04 25.18 -12.57
CA GLY A 435 -4.71 24.07 -13.26
C GLY A 435 -3.78 22.90 -13.56
N ASP A 436 -2.53 23.16 -13.92
CA ASP A 436 -1.48 22.16 -14.11
C ASP A 436 -1.26 21.38 -12.81
N ALA A 437 -0.94 22.10 -11.73
CA ALA A 437 -0.69 21.49 -10.42
C ALA A 437 -1.93 20.78 -9.84
N TRP A 438 -3.15 21.28 -10.13
CA TRP A 438 -4.38 20.56 -9.77
C TRP A 438 -4.46 19.21 -10.48
N ALA A 439 -4.22 19.18 -11.79
CA ALA A 439 -4.32 17.96 -12.59
C ALA A 439 -3.33 16.89 -12.10
N ASP A 440 -2.09 17.30 -11.81
CA ASP A 440 -1.02 16.41 -11.39
C ASP A 440 -1.23 15.84 -9.98
N ALA A 441 -1.66 16.68 -9.02
CA ALA A 441 -1.82 16.26 -7.63
C ALA A 441 -3.20 15.67 -7.30
N GLY A 442 -4.25 16.11 -7.99
CA GLY A 442 -5.63 15.75 -7.67
C GLY A 442 -6.03 14.34 -8.09
N GLY A 443 -5.43 13.83 -9.18
CA GLY A 443 -5.67 12.47 -9.66
C GLY A 443 -7.09 12.21 -10.20
N GLY A 444 -7.27 11.01 -10.76
CA GLY A 444 -8.55 10.55 -11.28
C GLY A 444 -9.19 11.47 -12.34
N THR A 445 -10.51 11.32 -12.53
CA THR A 445 -11.27 12.16 -13.47
C THR A 445 -11.42 13.59 -12.96
N SER A 446 -11.58 13.77 -11.64
CA SER A 446 -11.82 15.08 -11.03
C SER A 446 -10.60 15.99 -11.11
N GLY A 447 -9.39 15.47 -10.89
CA GLY A 447 -8.14 16.23 -11.07
C GLY A 447 -8.00 16.75 -12.50
N ALA A 448 -8.21 15.88 -13.49
CA ALA A 448 -8.16 16.24 -14.91
C ALA A 448 -9.21 17.30 -15.29
N LEU A 449 -10.47 17.15 -14.85
CA LEU A 449 -11.54 18.11 -15.20
C LEU A 449 -11.34 19.48 -14.56
N TRP A 450 -10.86 19.55 -13.31
CA TRP A 450 -10.54 20.84 -12.68
C TRP A 450 -9.32 21.53 -13.30
N GLY A 451 -8.29 20.76 -13.67
CA GLY A 451 -7.17 21.30 -14.45
C GLY A 451 -7.62 21.85 -15.81
N VAL A 452 -8.51 21.14 -16.50
CA VAL A 452 -9.15 21.60 -17.75
C VAL A 452 -9.99 22.85 -17.53
N ALA A 453 -10.77 22.95 -16.46
CA ALA A 453 -11.56 24.14 -16.13
C ALA A 453 -10.67 25.37 -15.88
N LEU A 454 -9.60 25.21 -15.08
CA LEU A 454 -8.67 26.29 -14.72
C LEU A 454 -7.84 26.76 -15.92
N ARG A 455 -7.29 25.85 -16.73
CA ARG A 455 -6.68 26.20 -18.04
C ARG A 455 -7.70 26.84 -18.98
N GLY A 456 -8.95 26.35 -18.95
CA GLY A 456 -10.10 26.87 -19.69
C GLY A 456 -10.33 28.36 -19.45
N ALA A 457 -10.37 28.74 -18.17
CA ALA A 457 -10.49 30.11 -17.70
C ALA A 457 -9.23 30.95 -17.94
N ALA A 458 -8.03 30.38 -17.73
CA ALA A 458 -6.75 31.06 -17.94
C ALA A 458 -6.63 31.70 -19.34
N VAL A 459 -6.98 30.95 -20.38
CA VAL A 459 -6.95 31.40 -21.79
C VAL A 459 -7.92 32.56 -22.04
N ALA A 460 -9.11 32.56 -21.42
CA ALA A 460 -10.09 33.62 -21.60
C ALA A 460 -9.70 34.93 -20.88
N LEU A 461 -9.01 34.83 -19.74
CA LEU A 461 -8.55 35.98 -18.96
C LEU A 461 -7.23 36.56 -19.48
N GLY A 462 -6.27 35.70 -19.85
CA GLY A 462 -4.95 36.09 -20.38
C GLY A 462 -4.13 37.00 -19.45
N ASP A 463 -3.02 37.52 -19.97
CA ASP A 463 -2.07 38.33 -19.20
C ASP A 463 -1.96 39.80 -19.64
N GLU A 464 -2.74 40.21 -20.63
CA GLU A 464 -2.62 41.51 -21.30
C GLU A 464 -3.40 42.65 -20.63
N SER A 465 -4.58 42.38 -20.04
CA SER A 465 -5.47 43.42 -19.50
C SER A 465 -5.98 43.11 -18.09
N GLU A 466 -6.69 44.06 -17.46
CA GLU A 466 -7.56 43.73 -16.34
C GLU A 466 -8.73 42.84 -16.84
N PRO A 467 -9.15 41.81 -16.07
CA PRO A 467 -10.40 41.10 -16.31
C PRO A 467 -11.61 42.02 -16.14
N THR A 468 -12.37 42.24 -17.22
CA THR A 468 -13.70 42.86 -17.12
C THR A 468 -14.75 41.80 -16.72
N PRO A 469 -15.91 42.18 -16.15
CA PRO A 469 -16.99 41.24 -15.85
C PRO A 469 -17.34 40.32 -17.03
N ALA A 470 -17.37 40.85 -18.26
CA ALA A 470 -17.62 40.07 -19.47
C ALA A 470 -16.52 39.02 -19.75
N ARG A 471 -15.24 39.33 -19.49
CA ARG A 471 -14.14 38.35 -19.59
C ARG A 471 -14.24 37.28 -18.51
N VAL A 472 -14.68 37.64 -17.30
CA VAL A 472 -14.90 36.66 -16.21
C VAL A 472 -16.04 35.71 -16.54
N THR A 473 -17.17 36.21 -17.03
CA THR A 473 -18.26 35.38 -17.56
C THR A 473 -17.77 34.47 -18.69
N SER A 474 -17.04 35.01 -19.67
CA SER A 474 -16.48 34.23 -20.78
C SER A 474 -15.53 33.12 -20.31
N ALA A 475 -14.72 33.38 -19.28
CA ALA A 475 -13.84 32.40 -18.66
C ALA A 475 -14.62 31.25 -17.99
N VAL A 476 -15.69 31.56 -17.27
CA VAL A 476 -16.60 30.59 -16.66
C VAL A 476 -17.31 29.74 -17.73
N SER A 477 -17.86 30.36 -18.77
CA SER A 477 -18.49 29.63 -19.89
C SER A 477 -17.50 28.75 -20.65
N ARG A 478 -16.26 29.20 -20.85
CA ARG A 478 -15.20 28.43 -21.51
C ARG A 478 -14.74 27.24 -20.66
N ALA A 479 -14.58 27.43 -19.35
CA ALA A 479 -14.27 26.37 -18.41
C ALA A 479 -15.35 25.27 -18.41
N LEU A 480 -16.64 25.64 -18.37
CA LEU A 480 -17.75 24.69 -18.51
C LEU A 480 -17.72 23.95 -19.85
N ALA A 481 -17.55 24.68 -20.97
CA ALA A 481 -17.52 24.08 -22.30
C ALA A 481 -16.35 23.08 -22.47
N ASP A 482 -15.17 23.42 -21.95
CA ASP A 482 -14.01 22.53 -21.95
C ASP A 482 -14.22 21.30 -21.03
N VAL A 483 -14.85 21.47 -19.86
CA VAL A 483 -15.22 20.34 -18.96
C VAL A 483 -16.24 19.41 -19.61
N THR A 484 -17.32 19.93 -20.19
CA THR A 484 -18.33 19.10 -20.89
C THR A 484 -17.74 18.41 -22.10
N ARG A 485 -16.86 19.08 -22.86
CA ARG A 485 -16.19 18.51 -24.04
C ARG A 485 -15.20 17.39 -23.69
N VAL A 486 -14.46 17.52 -22.60
CA VAL A 486 -13.45 16.52 -22.17
C VAL A 486 -14.09 15.40 -21.34
N GLY A 487 -15.03 15.72 -20.45
CA GLY A 487 -15.70 14.76 -19.57
C GLY A 487 -16.88 14.03 -20.22
N GLY A 488 -17.46 14.58 -21.30
CA GLY A 488 -18.58 13.97 -22.03
C GLY A 488 -19.92 13.98 -21.29
N ALA A 489 -20.05 14.72 -20.18
CA ALA A 489 -21.23 14.79 -19.33
C ALA A 489 -22.10 16.02 -19.66
N ALA A 490 -23.42 15.83 -19.60
CA ALA A 490 -24.44 16.86 -19.77
C ALA A 490 -25.27 17.07 -18.49
N VAL A 491 -26.08 18.13 -18.48
CA VAL A 491 -27.10 18.33 -17.43
C VAL A 491 -28.11 17.17 -17.49
N GLY A 492 -28.39 16.59 -16.33
CA GLY A 492 -29.19 15.38 -16.15
C GLY A 492 -28.37 14.09 -16.01
N ASP A 493 -27.04 14.14 -16.11
CA ASP A 493 -26.19 12.94 -15.98
C ASP A 493 -25.71 12.67 -14.54
N LYS A 494 -26.02 13.58 -13.60
CA LYS A 494 -25.63 13.56 -12.17
C LYS A 494 -24.10 13.70 -12.00
N THR A 495 -23.62 14.89 -12.33
CA THR A 495 -22.20 15.28 -12.24
C THR A 495 -22.07 16.76 -11.85
N LEU A 496 -20.83 17.24 -11.65
CA LEU A 496 -20.54 18.67 -11.45
C LEU A 496 -21.15 19.60 -12.53
N VAL A 497 -21.41 19.10 -13.75
CA VAL A 497 -22.05 19.86 -14.85
C VAL A 497 -23.46 20.33 -14.46
N ASP A 498 -24.19 19.55 -13.66
CA ASP A 498 -25.52 19.90 -13.17
C ASP A 498 -25.54 21.14 -12.27
N ALA A 499 -24.45 21.42 -11.56
CA ALA A 499 -24.27 22.66 -10.78
C ALA A 499 -23.58 23.77 -11.60
N PHE A 500 -22.59 23.40 -12.44
CA PHE A 500 -21.75 24.34 -13.16
C PHE A 500 -22.47 25.00 -14.36
N ALA A 501 -23.40 24.31 -15.03
CA ALA A 501 -24.18 24.89 -16.11
C ALA A 501 -25.19 25.96 -15.63
N PRO A 502 -26.01 25.73 -14.59
CA PRO A 502 -26.85 26.77 -13.99
C PRO A 502 -26.05 27.95 -13.41
N PHE A 503 -24.87 27.68 -12.83
CA PHE A 503 -23.94 28.73 -12.41
C PHE A 503 -23.54 29.64 -13.58
N ALA A 504 -23.01 29.06 -14.65
CA ALA A 504 -22.49 29.81 -15.79
C ALA A 504 -23.57 30.63 -16.50
N ALA A 505 -24.78 30.07 -16.64
CA ALA A 505 -25.93 30.75 -17.22
C ALA A 505 -26.37 31.95 -16.35
N THR A 506 -26.56 31.74 -15.04
CA THR A 506 -26.99 32.81 -14.12
C THR A 506 -25.96 33.94 -14.05
N LEU A 507 -24.66 33.62 -14.00
CA LEU A 507 -23.59 34.62 -14.01
C LEU A 507 -23.61 35.45 -15.30
N ALA A 508 -23.84 34.81 -16.45
CA ALA A 508 -23.92 35.51 -17.74
C ALA A 508 -25.13 36.44 -17.79
N ASP A 509 -26.32 35.95 -17.45
CA ASP A 509 -27.56 36.73 -17.48
C ASP A 509 -27.50 37.96 -16.55
N ARG A 510 -26.97 37.79 -15.33
CA ARG A 510 -26.85 38.89 -14.36
C ARG A 510 -25.80 39.92 -14.77
N VAL A 511 -24.64 39.50 -15.26
CA VAL A 511 -23.62 40.44 -15.78
C VAL A 511 -24.13 41.18 -17.02
N GLN A 512 -24.86 40.50 -17.92
CA GLN A 512 -25.49 41.13 -19.08
C GLN A 512 -26.59 42.12 -18.68
N ALA A 513 -27.30 41.87 -17.59
CA ALA A 513 -28.26 42.81 -17.00
C ALA A 513 -27.61 44.00 -16.26
N GLY A 514 -26.27 44.11 -16.27
CA GLY A 514 -25.53 45.22 -15.64
C GLY A 514 -25.36 45.09 -14.12
N GLN A 515 -25.64 43.91 -13.55
CA GLN A 515 -25.47 43.67 -12.11
C GLN A 515 -23.96 43.64 -11.75
N PRO A 516 -23.54 44.26 -10.62
CA PRO A 516 -22.20 44.11 -10.08
C PRO A 516 -21.75 42.65 -10.04
N LEU A 517 -20.55 42.36 -10.55
CA LEU A 517 -20.02 41.00 -10.65
C LEU A 517 -20.13 40.25 -9.30
N ALA A 518 -19.86 40.93 -8.18
CA ALA A 518 -19.93 40.33 -6.83
C ALA A 518 -21.35 39.95 -6.36
N ALA A 519 -22.37 40.62 -6.90
CA ALA A 519 -23.77 40.27 -6.64
C ALA A 519 -24.23 39.17 -7.61
N ALA A 520 -23.89 39.28 -8.90
CA ALA A 520 -24.16 38.27 -9.92
C ALA A 520 -23.55 36.91 -9.55
N TRP A 521 -22.32 36.91 -9.03
CA TRP A 521 -21.60 35.71 -8.61
C TRP A 521 -22.24 35.02 -7.39
N ARG A 522 -22.61 35.78 -6.35
CA ARG A 522 -23.32 35.22 -5.18
C ARG A 522 -24.65 34.58 -5.56
N GLU A 523 -25.37 35.21 -6.47
CA GLU A 523 -26.65 34.69 -6.96
C GLU A 523 -26.47 33.42 -7.81
N ALA A 524 -25.52 33.42 -8.75
CA ALA A 524 -25.17 32.24 -9.54
C ALA A 524 -24.73 31.07 -8.65
N ALA A 525 -23.98 31.32 -7.58
CA ALA A 525 -23.57 30.30 -6.64
C ALA A 525 -24.73 29.71 -5.82
N ALA A 526 -25.70 30.53 -5.40
CA ALA A 526 -26.92 30.06 -4.75
C ALA A 526 -27.77 29.18 -5.69
N VAL A 527 -27.83 29.52 -6.99
CA VAL A 527 -28.46 28.68 -8.02
C VAL A 527 -27.70 27.35 -8.19
N ALA A 528 -26.37 27.38 -8.21
CA ALA A 528 -25.52 26.19 -8.32
C ALA A 528 -25.66 25.24 -7.12
N ASP A 529 -25.74 25.78 -5.90
CA ASP A 529 -26.00 25.07 -4.65
C ASP A 529 -27.40 24.44 -4.62
N ALA A 530 -28.43 25.14 -5.12
CA ALA A 530 -29.75 24.57 -5.31
C ALA A 530 -29.78 23.46 -6.37
N ALA A 531 -29.06 23.64 -7.49
CA ALA A 531 -28.99 22.65 -8.57
C ALA A 531 -28.22 21.40 -8.15
N ALA A 532 -27.10 21.54 -7.42
CA ALA A 532 -26.36 20.44 -6.83
C ALA A 532 -27.25 19.57 -5.92
N ARG A 533 -28.02 20.19 -5.01
CA ARG A 533 -29.05 19.50 -4.20
C ARG A 533 -30.07 18.76 -5.05
N ALA A 534 -30.60 19.40 -6.10
CA ALA A 534 -31.61 18.80 -6.98
C ALA A 534 -31.11 17.56 -7.74
N THR A 535 -29.79 17.32 -7.84
CA THR A 535 -29.29 16.06 -8.40
C THR A 535 -29.60 14.84 -7.53
N ALA A 536 -30.17 14.99 -6.33
CA ALA A 536 -30.60 13.90 -5.45
C ALA A 536 -31.62 12.97 -6.08
N ASP A 537 -32.46 13.53 -6.94
CA ASP A 537 -33.51 12.81 -7.65
C ASP A 537 -33.02 12.24 -9.00
N LEU A 538 -31.77 12.52 -9.39
CA LEU A 538 -31.16 12.02 -10.63
C LEU A 538 -30.51 10.65 -10.44
N VAL A 539 -30.53 9.87 -11.52
CA VAL A 539 -29.86 8.57 -11.66
C VAL A 539 -28.58 8.79 -12.47
N PRO A 540 -27.38 8.42 -12.00
CA PRO A 540 -26.14 8.68 -12.72
C PRO A 540 -26.06 7.91 -14.04
N ARG A 541 -25.75 8.62 -15.13
CA ARG A 541 -25.75 8.08 -16.50
C ARG A 541 -24.34 7.82 -17.04
N VAL A 542 -23.34 8.47 -16.47
CA VAL A 542 -21.92 8.41 -16.83
C VAL A 542 -21.05 8.13 -15.61
N GLY A 543 -19.73 7.99 -15.79
CA GLY A 543 -18.78 7.84 -14.68
C GLY A 543 -18.86 6.51 -13.91
N ARG A 544 -18.14 6.45 -12.78
CA ARG A 544 -18.01 5.24 -11.94
C ARG A 544 -19.33 4.84 -11.26
N ALA A 545 -20.23 5.79 -11.01
CA ALA A 545 -21.52 5.54 -10.35
C ALA A 545 -22.56 4.80 -11.21
N ARG A 546 -22.42 4.79 -12.55
CA ARG A 546 -23.40 4.20 -13.48
C ARG A 546 -23.77 2.72 -13.19
N PRO A 547 -22.85 1.80 -12.85
CA PRO A 547 -23.19 0.39 -12.57
C PRO A 547 -23.99 0.21 -11.27
N LEU A 548 -23.91 1.15 -10.33
CA LEU A 548 -24.58 1.13 -9.03
C LEU A 548 -25.67 2.20 -8.91
N ALA A 549 -26.15 2.74 -10.04
CA ALA A 549 -26.91 3.98 -10.12
C ALA A 549 -28.12 4.09 -9.16
N HIS A 550 -28.81 2.98 -8.87
CA HIS A 550 -29.93 2.94 -7.92
C HIS A 550 -29.53 3.20 -6.46
N ARG A 551 -28.28 2.91 -6.07
CA ARG A 551 -27.73 3.23 -4.74
C ARG A 551 -27.41 4.72 -4.57
N SER A 552 -27.35 5.44 -5.69
CA SER A 552 -27.04 6.86 -5.78
C SER A 552 -28.31 7.72 -5.88
N VAL A 553 -29.50 7.17 -5.63
CA VAL A 553 -30.77 7.93 -5.60
C VAL A 553 -31.10 8.30 -4.15
N GLY A 554 -31.54 9.54 -3.91
CA GLY A 554 -31.79 10.07 -2.56
C GLY A 554 -30.54 10.66 -1.89
N ALA A 555 -29.35 10.35 -2.40
CA ALA A 555 -28.21 11.25 -2.37
C ALA A 555 -28.08 11.90 -3.76
N PRO A 556 -27.67 13.16 -3.88
CA PRO A 556 -27.26 13.77 -5.14
C PRO A 556 -25.92 13.22 -5.58
N ASP A 557 -25.35 13.86 -6.59
CA ASP A 557 -23.92 14.08 -6.54
C ASP A 557 -23.61 14.80 -5.20
N LEU A 558 -23.35 14.01 -4.13
CA LEU A 558 -22.88 14.41 -2.78
C LEU A 558 -23.92 14.86 -1.67
N HIS A 559 -24.62 13.99 -0.88
CA HIS A 559 -25.31 14.34 0.44
C HIS A 559 -25.40 13.26 1.57
N HIS A 560 -25.55 13.78 2.82
CA HIS A 560 -26.41 13.40 3.98
C HIS A 560 -26.18 12.11 4.79
N THR A 561 -26.47 12.04 6.10
CA THR A 561 -27.10 12.98 7.09
C THR A 561 -26.08 13.44 8.18
N ASP A 562 -26.33 14.21 9.25
CA ASP A 562 -27.53 14.68 10.00
C ASP A 562 -27.22 16.03 10.74
N ARG A 563 -28.20 16.63 11.44
CA ARG A 563 -28.10 17.77 12.39
C ARG A 563 -27.26 18.99 11.94
N GLY A 564 -27.92 19.94 11.28
CA GLY A 564 -27.56 21.37 11.39
C GLY A 564 -26.48 21.90 10.45
N ALA A 565 -25.87 21.06 9.61
CA ALA A 565 -24.99 21.51 8.51
C ALA A 565 -25.78 21.63 7.19
N VAL A 566 -25.62 22.75 6.48
CA VAL A 566 -26.20 22.97 5.15
C VAL A 566 -25.35 22.27 4.10
N THR A 567 -25.48 20.95 3.97
CA THR A 567 -24.75 20.17 2.97
C THR A 567 -25.56 20.06 1.68
N GLY A 568 -25.31 20.98 0.75
CA GLY A 568 -25.64 20.78 -0.66
C GLY A 568 -24.73 21.53 -1.63
N GLY A 569 -23.64 22.07 -1.11
CA GLY A 569 -22.92 23.16 -1.74
C GLY A 569 -21.43 22.91 -1.88
N THR A 570 -20.93 21.70 -2.12
CA THR A 570 -19.49 21.58 -2.44
C THR A 570 -19.20 22.14 -3.83
N SER A 571 -19.96 21.77 -4.87
CA SER A 571 -19.87 22.48 -6.16
C SER A 571 -20.37 23.93 -6.07
N GLY A 572 -21.49 24.16 -5.35
CA GLY A 572 -22.11 25.49 -5.23
C GLY A 572 -21.30 26.51 -4.41
N ALA A 573 -20.69 26.10 -3.30
CA ALA A 573 -19.85 26.92 -2.44
C ALA A 573 -18.38 26.95 -2.89
N LEU A 574 -17.84 25.91 -3.54
CA LEU A 574 -16.57 26.05 -4.26
C LEU A 574 -16.72 27.12 -5.35
N LEU A 575 -17.81 27.06 -6.14
CA LEU A 575 -18.13 28.12 -7.10
C LEU A 575 -18.40 29.46 -6.37
N ALA A 576 -19.12 29.50 -5.25
CA ALA A 576 -19.30 30.73 -4.46
C ALA A 576 -17.97 31.36 -4.04
N GLU A 577 -17.10 30.60 -3.41
CA GLU A 577 -15.88 31.08 -2.78
C GLU A 577 -14.77 31.38 -3.80
N LEU A 578 -14.69 30.61 -4.89
CA LEU A 578 -13.80 30.87 -6.04
C LEU A 578 -14.05 32.23 -6.70
N GLY A 579 -15.17 32.91 -6.45
CA GLY A 579 -15.35 34.22 -7.06
C GLY A 579 -16.24 35.23 -6.39
N CYS A 580 -16.81 35.01 -5.20
CA CYS A 580 -17.27 36.13 -4.37
C CYS A 580 -16.09 37.11 -4.15
N ARG A 581 -14.90 36.56 -3.84
CA ARG A 581 -13.66 37.36 -3.68
C ARG A 581 -13.04 37.81 -5.01
N PHE A 582 -13.15 37.03 -6.09
CA PHE A 582 -12.68 37.45 -7.43
C PHE A 582 -13.58 38.55 -8.04
N ALA A 583 -14.83 38.64 -7.59
CA ALA A 583 -15.83 39.54 -8.12
C ALA A 583 -15.97 40.85 -7.34
N GLU A 584 -15.74 40.85 -6.01
CA GLU A 584 -15.51 42.08 -5.23
C GLU A 584 -14.34 42.90 -5.81
N VAL A 585 -13.37 42.18 -6.35
CA VAL A 585 -12.16 42.70 -6.99
C VAL A 585 -12.42 43.40 -8.33
N GLY A 586 -13.51 43.06 -9.02
CA GLY A 586 -13.91 43.72 -10.28
C GLY A 586 -14.65 45.05 -10.08
N HIS A 587 -14.89 45.49 -8.83
CA HIS A 587 -15.69 46.68 -8.55
C HIS A 587 -15.11 47.51 -7.40
N PHE A 588 -14.10 48.33 -7.70
CA PHE A 588 -13.69 49.41 -6.80
C PHE A 588 -13.73 50.77 -7.50
N GLU A 589 -14.92 51.37 -7.53
CA GLU A 589 -15.02 52.80 -7.76
C GLU A 589 -14.66 53.55 -6.46
N ARG A 590 -13.93 54.65 -6.67
CA ARG A 590 -13.33 55.57 -5.70
C ARG A 590 -14.04 55.66 -4.34
N ARG A 591 -13.28 55.46 -3.27
CA ARG A 591 -13.40 56.27 -2.04
C ARG A 591 -12.06 56.88 -1.67
N THR A 592 -11.97 58.19 -1.90
CA THR A 592 -11.03 59.10 -1.24
C THR A 592 -11.87 60.21 -0.61
N LEU A 593 -11.49 60.64 0.60
CA LEU A 593 -12.22 61.59 1.47
C LEU A 593 -13.49 60.95 2.09
N PHE A 594 -13.66 60.84 3.41
CA PHE A 594 -12.86 61.35 4.55
C PHE A 594 -12.14 60.23 5.31
#